data_AF-A0A956KDB5-F1
#
_entry.id   AF-A0A956KDB5-F1
#
_cell.length_a   1.000
_cell.length_b   1.000
_cell.length_c   1.000
_cell.angle_alpha   90.00
_cell.angle_beta   90.00
_cell.angle_gamma   90.00
#
_symmetry.space_group_name_H-M   'P 1'
#
loop_
_entity.id
_entity.type
_entity.pdbx_description
1 polymer ?
#
loop_
_entity_poly.entity_id
_entity_poly.type
_entity_poly.pdbx_seq_one_letter_code
_entity_poly.pdbx_strand_id
1 'polypeptide(L)'
;MTGTTAGTNATGTDGTDSGSSDATSDPTTDPTTTTSASDTDCEFVCESDIPTDNQCDIWAQDCPDGEKCMPWANDGGGSWNATKCTAVDPQPGQAGDVCTVEGSAVSGVDSCDEGLLCWFVDGETNEGTCLPMCTGSMDAPMCDPGSVCDISNGGVLILCLQTCDPVIVDCDDGLICFPTSTGDGQFICDFDASGPDFGAYKDPCEFINVCDPGLFCANAESVPGCEAAGCCTPFCDINEPTCPDEGLGVQCVPWYGEGETPPPGLEHVGACVIPA
;
A
#
# COMPACT_ATOMS: atom_id res chain seq x y z
N MET A 1 -24.12 -33.46 -42.80
CA MET A 1 -24.47 -33.26 -44.23
C MET A 1 -23.84 -31.95 -44.69
N THR A 2 -23.51 -31.81 -45.99
CA THR A 2 -23.44 -30.54 -46.78
C THR A 2 -23.07 -29.21 -46.08
N GLY A 3 -22.09 -28.41 -46.51
CA GLY A 3 -21.17 -28.48 -47.65
C GLY A 3 -20.59 -27.08 -47.98
N THR A 4 -19.45 -27.04 -48.69
CA THR A 4 -19.14 -26.17 -49.86
C THR A 4 -19.36 -24.63 -49.80
N THR A 5 -18.55 -23.66 -50.26
CA THR A 5 -17.18 -23.41 -50.82
C THR A 5 -17.25 -21.96 -51.41
N ALA A 6 -16.10 -21.33 -51.73
CA ALA A 6 -15.92 -20.05 -52.49
C ALA A 6 -16.08 -18.75 -51.66
N GLY A 7 -15.26 -17.69 -51.80
CA GLY A 7 -14.06 -17.44 -52.63
C GLY A 7 -14.32 -16.55 -53.85
N THR A 8 -13.63 -15.40 -53.99
CA THR A 8 -13.31 -14.65 -55.24
C THR A 8 -12.40 -13.40 -54.98
N ASN A 9 -11.51 -13.09 -55.92
CA ASN A 9 -10.61 -11.91 -56.04
C ASN A 9 -11.39 -10.55 -56.19
N ALA A 10 -10.84 -9.32 -56.17
CA ALA A 10 -9.81 -8.80 -57.10
C ALA A 10 -9.40 -7.31 -56.91
N THR A 11 -8.08 -7.06 -57.07
CA THR A 11 -7.38 -5.95 -57.80
C THR A 11 -7.60 -4.44 -57.56
N GLY A 12 -6.46 -3.73 -57.44
CA GLY A 12 -6.18 -2.38 -57.96
C GLY A 12 -5.05 -1.65 -57.19
N THR A 13 -3.75 -1.70 -57.56
CA THR A 13 -2.99 -0.80 -58.50
C THR A 13 -3.11 0.71 -58.19
N ASP A 14 -2.09 1.58 -58.14
CA ASP A 14 -0.60 1.52 -58.24
C ASP A 14 -0.03 2.86 -57.65
N GLY A 15 1.26 3.12 -57.40
CA GLY A 15 2.52 2.36 -57.56
C GLY A 15 3.75 3.27 -57.81
N THR A 16 4.99 2.76 -57.62
CA THR A 16 6.32 3.28 -58.10
C THR A 16 6.89 4.63 -57.57
N ASP A 17 8.22 4.88 -57.47
CA ASP A 17 9.43 4.02 -57.40
C ASP A 17 10.72 4.83 -57.00
N SER A 18 11.68 4.13 -56.36
CA SER A 18 13.18 4.26 -56.30
C SER A 18 14.00 5.56 -56.11
N GLY A 19 15.11 5.39 -55.36
CA GLY A 19 16.42 6.05 -55.56
C GLY A 19 16.94 6.89 -54.37
N SER A 20 17.55 6.36 -53.31
CA SER A 20 18.87 5.70 -53.19
C SER A 20 20.08 6.50 -53.68
N SER A 21 20.98 6.90 -52.76
CA SER A 21 22.44 6.58 -52.75
C SER A 21 23.23 7.33 -51.67
N ASP A 22 24.13 6.63 -50.98
CA ASP A 22 25.12 7.17 -50.01
C ASP A 22 26.29 7.94 -50.66
N ALA A 23 26.93 8.84 -49.90
CA ALA A 23 28.39 9.05 -49.93
C ALA A 23 28.90 9.79 -48.66
N THR A 24 30.09 9.42 -48.19
CA THR A 24 30.75 9.90 -46.94
C THR A 24 31.85 10.96 -47.19
N SER A 25 32.24 11.70 -46.13
CA SER A 25 33.64 11.95 -45.67
C SER A 25 34.00 13.42 -45.27
N ASP A 26 33.97 13.70 -43.95
CA ASP A 26 35.10 14.21 -43.10
C ASP A 26 35.78 15.59 -43.39
N PRO A 27 36.75 16.11 -42.58
CA PRO A 27 36.46 17.10 -41.52
C PRO A 27 37.28 18.43 -41.58
N THR A 28 36.92 19.44 -40.76
CA THR A 28 37.78 20.62 -40.47
C THR A 28 37.53 21.29 -39.09
N THR A 29 38.61 21.85 -38.53
CA THR A 29 38.77 22.58 -37.23
C THR A 29 38.86 24.12 -37.47
N ASP A 30 38.97 25.06 -36.51
CA ASP A 30 39.32 24.99 -35.07
C ASP A 30 38.40 25.78 -34.08
N PRO A 31 38.67 26.98 -33.50
CA PRO A 31 38.50 27.13 -32.04
C PRO A 31 37.67 28.32 -31.51
N THR A 32 37.04 28.18 -30.32
CA THR A 32 37.15 29.21 -29.24
C THR A 32 36.72 28.71 -27.84
N THR A 33 37.57 29.01 -26.86
CA THR A 33 37.46 28.89 -25.38
C THR A 33 36.15 29.45 -24.78
N THR A 34 35.60 28.98 -23.64
CA THR A 34 36.24 29.02 -22.30
C THR A 34 35.51 28.15 -21.24
N THR A 35 36.30 27.33 -20.52
CA THR A 35 36.28 26.88 -19.09
C THR A 35 35.24 27.54 -18.14
N SER A 36 34.53 26.87 -17.22
CA SER A 36 34.92 25.89 -16.17
C SER A 36 33.68 25.03 -15.76
N ALA A 37 33.69 23.74 -15.37
CA ALA A 37 34.63 22.85 -14.65
C ALA A 37 34.48 22.82 -13.11
N SER A 38 33.55 21.97 -12.63
CA SER A 38 33.49 21.25 -11.33
C SER A 38 32.06 20.67 -11.20
N ASP A 39 31.75 19.37 -11.34
CA ASP A 39 32.55 18.16 -11.13
C ASP A 39 33.24 18.16 -9.76
N THR A 40 32.45 17.84 -8.73
CA THR A 40 32.95 17.34 -7.45
C THR A 40 32.49 15.89 -7.32
N ASP A 41 33.48 15.01 -7.34
CA ASP A 41 33.41 13.58 -7.01
C ASP A 41 32.42 13.24 -5.87
N CYS A 42 31.54 12.27 -6.11
CA CYS A 42 30.81 11.54 -5.08
C CYS A 42 31.42 10.14 -4.89
N GLU A 43 32.70 10.08 -4.48
CA GLU A 43 33.52 8.87 -4.44
C GLU A 43 33.25 7.94 -3.22
N PHE A 44 31.98 7.59 -2.93
CA PHE A 44 31.69 6.24 -2.37
C PHE A 44 30.22 5.80 -2.46
N VAL A 45 29.27 6.70 -2.19
CA VAL A 45 27.83 6.49 -2.39
C VAL A 45 27.24 7.84 -2.78
N CYS A 46 26.75 7.98 -4.02
CA CYS A 46 25.66 8.93 -4.25
C CYS A 46 24.46 8.35 -3.51
N GLU A 47 23.84 9.14 -2.63
CA GLU A 47 22.54 8.75 -2.06
C GLU A 47 21.62 8.38 -3.23
N SER A 48 21.02 7.19 -3.14
CA SER A 48 20.47 6.45 -4.27
C SER A 48 19.59 7.31 -5.18
N ASP A 49 19.53 6.98 -6.48
CA ASP A 49 18.59 7.56 -7.46
C ASP A 49 17.11 7.20 -7.18
N ILE A 50 16.67 7.36 -5.93
CA ILE A 50 15.28 7.45 -5.52
C ILE A 50 14.83 8.87 -5.90
N PRO A 51 13.72 9.05 -6.62
CA PRO A 51 13.16 10.38 -6.86
C PRO A 51 12.92 11.09 -5.52
N THR A 52 13.62 12.20 -5.29
CA THR A 52 13.42 13.07 -4.13
C THR A 52 12.15 13.92 -4.32
N ASP A 53 11.02 13.24 -4.48
CA ASP A 53 9.70 13.85 -4.66
C ASP A 53 9.04 14.22 -3.31
N ASN A 54 9.64 13.75 -2.21
CA ASN A 54 9.32 14.15 -0.84
C ASN A 54 9.84 15.56 -0.56
N GLN A 55 8.96 16.47 -0.16
CA GLN A 55 9.32 17.86 0.17
C GLN A 55 9.64 18.06 1.67
N CYS A 56 9.32 17.07 2.50
CA CYS A 56 9.46 17.09 3.95
C CYS A 56 9.61 15.66 4.51
N ASP A 57 10.22 15.54 5.69
CA ASP A 57 10.26 14.29 6.45
C ASP A 57 8.99 14.17 7.31
N ILE A 58 8.23 13.10 7.07
CA ILE A 58 6.94 12.85 7.72
C ILE A 58 7.06 12.62 9.23
N TRP A 59 8.22 12.13 9.71
CA TRP A 59 8.52 11.95 11.14
C TRP A 59 8.98 13.25 11.80
N ALA A 60 9.68 14.11 11.06
CA ALA A 60 10.24 15.35 11.58
C ALA A 60 9.26 16.53 11.53
N GLN A 61 8.25 16.49 10.65
CA GLN A 61 7.31 17.59 10.37
C GLN A 61 8.05 18.90 10.03
N ASP A 62 9.11 18.82 9.21
CA ASP A 62 10.07 19.90 8.96
C ASP A 62 9.61 20.96 7.94
N CYS A 63 8.31 21.24 7.92
CA CYS A 63 7.69 22.24 7.06
C CYS A 63 7.83 23.68 7.59
N PRO A 64 7.65 24.71 6.73
CA PRO A 64 7.61 26.12 7.14
C PRO A 64 6.46 26.44 8.11
N ASP A 65 6.64 27.45 8.96
CA ASP A 65 5.61 27.94 9.90
C ASP A 65 4.22 28.09 9.25
N GLY A 66 3.25 27.28 9.69
CA GLY A 66 1.86 27.28 9.18
C GLY A 66 1.58 26.24 8.09
N GLU A 67 2.55 25.40 7.74
CA GLU A 67 2.40 24.22 6.89
C GLU A 67 2.76 22.95 7.69
N LYS A 68 2.10 21.83 7.38
CA LYS A 68 2.36 20.50 7.96
C LYS A 68 2.82 19.51 6.88
N CYS A 69 3.57 18.48 7.26
CA CYS A 69 4.04 17.47 6.32
C CYS A 69 2.95 16.41 6.09
N MET A 70 2.49 16.29 4.85
CA MET A 70 1.36 15.45 4.46
C MET A 70 1.75 14.43 3.38
N PRO A 71 1.32 13.15 3.50
CA PRO A 71 1.42 12.20 2.42
C PRO A 71 0.49 12.60 1.28
N TRP A 72 0.88 12.33 0.03
CA TRP A 72 0.05 12.58 -1.16
C TRP A 72 0.44 11.67 -2.35
N ALA A 73 -0.41 11.64 -3.37
CA ALA A 73 -0.13 11.04 -4.67
C ALA A 73 0.46 12.09 -5.63
N ASN A 74 1.77 12.05 -5.90
CA ASN A 74 2.48 13.06 -6.72
C ASN A 74 2.31 12.88 -8.23
N ASP A 75 1.97 11.66 -8.65
CA ASP A 75 1.81 11.22 -10.04
C ASP A 75 0.36 11.34 -10.55
N GLY A 76 -0.57 11.76 -9.68
CA GLY A 76 -2.00 11.76 -9.94
C GLY A 76 -2.65 10.36 -9.83
N GLY A 77 -1.94 9.40 -9.24
CA GLY A 77 -2.44 8.06 -8.94
C GLY A 77 -3.42 8.04 -7.75
N GLY A 78 -3.86 6.83 -7.40
CA GLY A 78 -4.80 6.57 -6.30
C GLY A 78 -4.13 6.13 -5.00
N SER A 79 -2.83 6.40 -4.81
CA SER A 79 -2.06 5.91 -3.65
C SER A 79 -1.04 6.94 -3.22
N TRP A 80 -0.93 7.18 -1.91
CA TRP A 80 0.12 8.01 -1.34
C TRP A 80 1.50 7.43 -1.68
N ASN A 81 2.36 8.21 -2.33
CA ASN A 81 3.67 7.79 -2.82
C ASN A 81 4.76 8.84 -2.60
N ALA A 82 4.41 10.03 -2.10
CA ALA A 82 5.34 11.09 -1.72
C ALA A 82 4.81 11.89 -0.52
N THR A 83 5.63 12.79 0.00
CA THR A 83 5.26 13.78 1.04
C THR A 83 5.35 15.21 0.50
N LYS A 84 4.55 16.13 1.04
CA LYS A 84 4.63 17.57 0.75
C LYS A 84 4.28 18.42 1.97
N CYS A 85 4.73 19.68 1.96
CA CYS A 85 4.19 20.67 2.87
C CYS A 85 2.85 21.19 2.36
N THR A 86 1.84 21.17 3.22
CA THR A 86 0.51 21.72 2.97
C THR A 86 0.13 22.68 4.09
N ALA A 87 -0.45 23.83 3.76
CA ALA A 87 -0.96 24.78 4.74
C ALA A 87 -1.94 24.11 5.73
N VAL A 88 -1.73 24.34 7.03
CA VAL A 88 -2.66 23.90 8.08
C VAL A 88 -3.98 24.68 7.94
N ASP A 89 -5.12 24.01 8.12
CA ASP A 89 -6.42 24.68 8.07
C ASP A 89 -6.50 25.80 9.12
N PRO A 90 -7.16 26.95 8.84
CA PRO A 90 -7.32 28.03 9.81
C PRO A 90 -8.09 27.65 11.10
N GLN A 91 -8.81 26.53 11.13
CA GLN A 91 -9.55 25.94 12.26
C GLN A 91 -9.32 24.41 12.28
N PRO A 92 -8.09 23.95 12.61
CA PRO A 92 -7.71 22.57 12.41
C PRO A 92 -8.42 21.61 13.39
N GLY A 93 -8.98 20.53 12.85
CA GLY A 93 -9.56 19.44 13.62
C GLY A 93 -8.50 18.65 14.41
N GLN A 94 -8.85 18.25 15.61
CA GLN A 94 -7.98 17.48 16.52
C GLN A 94 -8.19 15.97 16.31
N ALA A 95 -7.35 15.13 16.93
CA ALA A 95 -7.48 13.67 16.81
C ALA A 95 -8.88 13.19 17.24
N GLY A 96 -9.56 12.45 16.36
CA GLY A 96 -10.94 11.98 16.52
C GLY A 96 -12.03 12.96 16.08
N ASP A 97 -11.71 14.19 15.66
CA ASP A 97 -12.68 15.09 15.03
C ASP A 97 -12.98 14.64 13.59
N VAL A 98 -14.20 14.95 13.12
CA VAL A 98 -14.59 14.80 11.71
C VAL A 98 -13.79 15.81 10.87
N CYS A 99 -13.28 15.35 9.73
CA CYS A 99 -12.47 16.13 8.81
C CYS A 99 -12.98 16.06 7.37
N THR A 100 -12.45 16.93 6.51
CA THR A 100 -12.66 16.90 5.06
C THR A 100 -11.34 16.93 4.32
N VAL A 101 -11.28 16.27 3.16
CA VAL A 101 -10.17 16.38 2.19
C VAL A 101 -10.55 17.27 1.01
N GLU A 102 -9.59 18.02 0.47
CA GLU A 102 -9.79 18.76 -0.78
C GLU A 102 -9.38 17.92 -2.00
N GLY A 103 -10.32 17.71 -2.92
CA GLY A 103 -10.08 17.10 -4.23
C GLY A 103 -10.05 15.56 -4.24
N SER A 104 -9.30 14.93 -3.33
CA SER A 104 -9.29 13.47 -3.12
C SER A 104 -8.62 13.10 -1.79
N ALA A 105 -8.86 11.89 -1.27
CA ALA A 105 -8.20 11.38 -0.06
C ALA A 105 -6.66 11.35 -0.16
N VAL A 106 -6.13 11.20 -1.37
CA VAL A 106 -4.68 11.17 -1.66
C VAL A 106 -4.10 12.53 -2.04
N SER A 107 -4.86 13.63 -1.90
CA SER A 107 -4.40 14.97 -2.29
C SER A 107 -3.36 15.56 -1.34
N GLY A 108 -3.26 15.06 -0.11
CA GLY A 108 -2.47 15.63 0.97
C GLY A 108 -2.94 17.01 1.43
N VAL A 109 -4.23 17.33 1.23
CA VAL A 109 -4.88 18.55 1.71
C VAL A 109 -6.13 18.17 2.49
N ASP A 110 -6.12 18.45 3.79
CA ASP A 110 -7.23 18.16 4.70
C ASP A 110 -7.41 19.23 5.78
N SER A 111 -8.48 19.10 6.55
CA SER A 111 -8.84 20.02 7.63
C SER A 111 -8.29 19.64 9.02
N CYS A 112 -7.31 18.75 9.12
CA CYS A 112 -6.74 18.29 10.40
C CYS A 112 -5.52 19.12 10.83
N ASP A 113 -5.18 19.07 12.12
CA ASP A 113 -3.99 19.74 12.66
C ASP A 113 -2.65 19.10 12.19
N GLU A 114 -1.54 19.71 12.60
CA GLU A 114 -0.18 19.18 12.41
C GLU A 114 -0.03 17.78 13.03
N GLY A 115 0.67 16.88 12.33
CA GLY A 115 0.81 15.48 12.75
C GLY A 115 -0.47 14.65 12.68
N LEU A 116 -1.54 15.14 12.05
CA LEU A 116 -2.80 14.42 11.83
C LEU A 116 -3.10 14.28 10.32
N LEU A 117 -3.66 13.14 9.93
CA LEU A 117 -4.19 12.87 8.58
C LEU A 117 -5.70 12.63 8.64
N CYS A 118 -6.44 13.18 7.68
CA CYS A 118 -7.83 12.80 7.47
C CYS A 118 -7.90 11.39 6.85
N TRP A 119 -8.25 10.41 7.68
CA TRP A 119 -8.38 9.00 7.32
C TRP A 119 -9.85 8.55 7.33
N PHE A 120 -10.14 7.31 6.96
CA PHE A 120 -11.51 6.79 6.84
C PHE A 120 -12.42 7.67 5.97
N VAL A 121 -11.85 8.23 4.89
CA VAL A 121 -12.51 9.18 4.00
C VAL A 121 -13.54 8.49 3.11
N ASP A 122 -14.81 8.91 3.25
CA ASP A 122 -15.90 8.48 2.38
C ASP A 122 -15.79 9.15 0.99
N GLY A 123 -15.89 8.32 -0.06
CA GLY A 123 -15.68 8.75 -1.44
C GLY A 123 -16.80 9.59 -2.06
N GLU A 124 -17.98 9.69 -1.44
CA GLU A 124 -19.08 10.53 -1.91
C GLU A 124 -19.07 11.92 -1.25
N THR A 125 -18.75 11.97 0.05
CA THR A 125 -18.77 13.19 0.88
C THR A 125 -17.42 13.89 0.96
N ASN A 126 -16.31 13.15 0.81
CA ASN A 126 -14.94 13.58 1.17
C ASN A 126 -14.78 13.89 2.67
N GLU A 127 -15.67 13.38 3.52
CA GLU A 127 -15.57 13.45 4.99
C GLU A 127 -14.86 12.21 5.56
N GLY A 128 -14.09 12.38 6.61
CA GLY A 128 -13.37 11.31 7.32
C GLY A 128 -13.15 11.64 8.80
N THR A 129 -12.16 11.03 9.44
CA THR A 129 -11.75 11.32 10.83
C THR A 129 -10.26 11.68 10.89
N CYS A 130 -9.90 12.70 11.68
CA CYS A 130 -8.50 13.04 11.93
C CYS A 130 -7.82 11.94 12.77
N LEU A 131 -6.92 11.18 12.18
CA LEU A 131 -6.09 10.18 12.85
C LEU A 131 -4.68 10.71 13.09
N PRO A 132 -4.05 10.37 14.24
CA PRO A 132 -2.67 10.75 14.50
C PRO A 132 -1.69 9.98 13.62
N MET A 133 -0.71 10.70 13.06
CA MET A 133 0.47 10.11 12.47
C MET A 133 1.40 9.59 13.56
N CYS A 134 2.25 8.63 13.21
CA CYS A 134 3.23 8.08 14.14
C CYS A 134 4.27 9.13 14.58
N THR A 135 4.73 9.00 15.82
CA THR A 135 5.84 9.81 16.35
C THR A 135 7.08 8.94 16.57
N GLY A 136 8.23 9.56 16.81
CA GLY A 136 9.49 8.85 17.05
C GLY A 136 10.30 8.68 15.77
N SER A 137 10.46 7.44 15.30
CA SER A 137 11.25 7.11 14.11
C SER A 137 10.86 5.75 13.56
N MET A 138 11.25 5.44 12.31
CA MET A 138 11.00 4.13 11.68
C MET A 138 11.49 2.93 12.52
N ASP A 139 12.64 3.02 13.19
CA ASP A 139 13.19 1.95 14.05
C ASP A 139 12.57 1.88 15.46
N ALA A 140 11.85 2.93 15.86
CA ALA A 140 11.21 3.05 17.17
C ALA A 140 9.94 3.91 17.07
N PRO A 141 8.90 3.40 16.39
CA PRO A 141 7.68 4.16 16.16
C PRO A 141 6.84 4.19 17.44
N MET A 142 6.10 5.28 17.64
CA MET A 142 5.32 5.53 18.86
C MET A 142 3.93 6.06 18.53
N CYS A 143 2.94 5.46 19.19
CA CYS A 143 1.52 5.82 19.18
C CYS A 143 0.99 5.81 20.61
N ASP A 144 -0.20 6.37 20.82
CA ASP A 144 -0.89 6.31 22.12
C ASP A 144 -1.34 4.87 22.46
N PRO A 145 -1.50 4.54 23.75
CA PRO A 145 -1.87 3.19 24.17
C PRO A 145 -3.22 2.72 23.60
N GLY A 146 -3.22 1.54 22.96
CA GLY A 146 -4.36 1.01 22.21
C GLY A 146 -4.21 1.14 20.70
N SER A 147 -3.16 1.82 20.23
CA SER A 147 -2.78 1.89 18.82
C SER A 147 -1.33 1.47 18.62
N VAL A 148 -1.03 1.03 17.39
CA VAL A 148 0.33 0.80 16.90
C VAL A 148 0.52 1.55 15.58
N CYS A 149 1.78 1.76 15.21
CA CYS A 149 2.12 2.44 13.98
C CYS A 149 2.07 1.46 12.80
N ASP A 150 1.17 1.69 11.84
CA ASP A 150 1.33 1.15 10.50
C ASP A 150 2.30 2.03 9.70
N ILE A 151 3.25 1.39 9.01
CA ILE A 151 4.25 2.05 8.17
C ILE A 151 4.12 1.48 6.76
N SER A 152 3.24 2.09 5.96
CA SER A 152 2.85 1.62 4.63
C SER A 152 3.41 2.49 3.50
N ASN A 153 3.24 2.02 2.27
CA ASN A 153 3.67 2.68 1.03
C ASN A 153 5.15 3.12 1.01
N GLY A 154 6.04 2.32 1.60
CA GLY A 154 7.48 2.65 1.68
C GLY A 154 7.83 3.68 2.75
N GLY A 155 6.95 3.92 3.72
CA GLY A 155 7.17 4.83 4.85
C GLY A 155 6.72 6.27 4.61
N VAL A 156 6.03 6.56 3.50
CA VAL A 156 5.37 7.86 3.30
C VAL A 156 4.08 7.98 4.11
N LEU A 157 3.41 6.86 4.40
CA LEU A 157 2.21 6.80 5.22
C LEU A 157 2.57 6.15 6.56
N ILE A 158 2.34 6.89 7.66
CA ILE A 158 2.69 6.48 9.01
C ILE A 158 1.52 6.78 9.96
N LEU A 159 0.62 5.82 10.18
CA LEU A 159 -0.62 6.04 10.93
C LEU A 159 -0.68 5.25 12.23
N CYS A 160 -1.16 5.89 13.29
CA CYS A 160 -1.53 5.22 14.52
C CYS A 160 -2.92 4.60 14.39
N LEU A 161 -2.98 3.30 14.12
CA LEU A 161 -4.22 2.54 13.95
C LEU A 161 -4.50 1.68 15.19
N GLN A 162 -5.77 1.48 15.50
CA GLN A 162 -6.20 0.72 16.69
C GLN A 162 -5.75 -0.74 16.58
N THR A 163 -5.17 -1.29 17.66
CA THR A 163 -4.85 -2.72 17.75
C THR A 163 -6.10 -3.58 17.90
N CYS A 164 -6.11 -4.78 17.33
CA CYS A 164 -7.27 -5.68 17.34
C CYS A 164 -6.90 -7.16 17.53
N ASP A 165 -7.90 -7.99 17.85
CA ASP A 165 -7.85 -9.44 17.84
C ASP A 165 -8.56 -9.97 16.57
N PRO A 166 -7.81 -10.60 15.64
CA PRO A 166 -8.35 -11.03 14.34
C PRO A 166 -9.28 -12.24 14.42
N VAL A 167 -9.33 -12.95 15.56
CA VAL A 167 -10.20 -14.12 15.76
C VAL A 167 -11.62 -13.70 16.15
N ILE A 168 -11.76 -12.60 16.90
CA ILE A 168 -13.07 -12.06 17.32
C ILE A 168 -13.52 -10.82 16.53
N VAL A 169 -12.58 -10.17 15.82
CA VAL A 169 -12.79 -8.96 15.01
C VAL A 169 -13.41 -7.81 15.82
N ASP A 170 -12.62 -7.21 16.71
CA ASP A 170 -13.00 -6.08 17.56
C ASP A 170 -12.74 -4.69 16.93
N CYS A 171 -13.04 -4.57 15.64
CA CYS A 171 -13.00 -3.32 14.87
C CYS A 171 -14.38 -2.67 14.71
N ASP A 172 -14.40 -1.37 14.40
CA ASP A 172 -15.63 -0.64 14.08
C ASP A 172 -16.26 -1.10 12.74
N ASP A 173 -17.56 -0.81 12.55
CA ASP A 173 -18.34 -1.21 11.37
C ASP A 173 -17.66 -0.77 10.05
N GLY A 174 -17.35 -1.74 9.18
CA GLY A 174 -16.71 -1.51 7.87
C GLY A 174 -15.18 -1.55 7.87
N LEU A 175 -14.57 -1.84 9.03
CA LEU A 175 -13.14 -2.11 9.15
C LEU A 175 -12.88 -3.62 9.33
N ILE A 176 -11.67 -4.04 9.01
CA ILE A 176 -11.17 -5.41 9.22
C ILE A 176 -9.90 -5.41 10.06
N CYS A 177 -9.69 -6.50 10.78
CA CYS A 177 -8.50 -6.72 11.59
C CYS A 177 -7.47 -7.57 10.83
N PHE A 178 -6.34 -6.97 10.44
CA PHE A 178 -5.29 -7.65 9.68
C PHE A 178 -3.88 -7.37 10.23
N PRO A 179 -2.87 -8.22 9.94
CA PRO A 179 -1.55 -8.10 10.58
C PRO A 179 -0.80 -6.85 10.15
N THR A 180 -0.02 -6.26 11.05
CA THR A 180 0.79 -5.07 10.76
C THR A 180 1.87 -5.34 9.70
N SER A 181 2.18 -4.28 8.95
CA SER A 181 3.31 -4.25 8.01
C SER A 181 4.69 -4.24 8.70
N THR A 182 4.74 -3.88 9.99
CA THR A 182 5.97 -3.60 10.75
C THR A 182 6.63 -4.83 11.37
N GLY A 183 5.98 -6.00 11.36
CA GLY A 183 6.56 -7.26 11.84
C GLY A 183 6.70 -7.37 13.37
N ASP A 184 6.03 -6.50 14.12
CA ASP A 184 5.88 -6.59 15.58
C ASP A 184 4.87 -7.67 16.02
N GLY A 185 4.19 -8.30 15.05
CA GLY A 185 3.21 -9.36 15.27
C GLY A 185 1.84 -8.86 15.70
N GLN A 186 1.60 -7.54 15.67
CA GLN A 186 0.30 -6.97 16.01
C GLN A 186 -0.69 -7.07 14.84
N PHE A 187 -1.96 -6.77 15.12
CA PHE A 187 -3.00 -6.58 14.12
C PHE A 187 -3.63 -5.21 14.30
N ILE A 188 -4.12 -4.63 13.22
CA ILE A 188 -4.70 -3.28 13.16
C ILE A 188 -6.07 -3.28 12.51
N CYS A 189 -6.94 -2.39 12.99
CA CYS A 189 -8.19 -2.04 12.32
C CYS A 189 -7.94 -1.00 11.23
N ASP A 190 -8.22 -1.37 9.98
CA ASP A 190 -8.21 -0.44 8.84
C ASP A 190 -9.25 -0.88 7.78
N PHE A 191 -9.33 -0.14 6.68
CA PHE A 191 -10.34 -0.33 5.62
C PHE A 191 -10.41 -1.77 5.06
N ASP A 192 -11.65 -2.26 4.99
CA ASP A 192 -11.99 -3.42 4.16
C ASP A 192 -11.95 -3.05 2.66
N ALA A 193 -11.13 -3.77 1.90
CA ALA A 193 -11.02 -3.65 0.45
C ALA A 193 -11.47 -4.93 -0.30
N SER A 194 -12.09 -5.91 0.36
CA SER A 194 -12.65 -7.10 -0.31
C SER A 194 -13.81 -6.73 -1.24
N GLY A 195 -14.69 -5.84 -0.75
CA GLY A 195 -15.93 -5.46 -1.43
C GLY A 195 -17.02 -6.53 -1.34
N PRO A 196 -18.22 -6.26 -1.89
CA PRO A 196 -19.42 -7.07 -1.60
C PRO A 196 -19.47 -8.44 -2.29
N ASP A 197 -18.55 -8.73 -3.21
CA ASP A 197 -18.59 -9.89 -4.12
C ASP A 197 -17.32 -10.79 -4.04
N PHE A 198 -16.34 -10.45 -3.21
CA PHE A 198 -15.05 -11.15 -3.06
C PHE A 198 -14.61 -11.17 -1.58
N GLY A 199 -13.48 -11.83 -1.27
CA GLY A 199 -12.86 -11.86 0.06
C GLY A 199 -13.26 -13.06 0.92
N ALA A 200 -14.23 -13.86 0.45
CA ALA A 200 -14.69 -15.04 1.15
C ALA A 200 -13.63 -16.16 1.15
N TYR A 201 -13.85 -17.19 1.96
CA TYR A 201 -12.92 -18.32 2.04
C TYR A 201 -12.63 -18.96 0.67
N LYS A 202 -11.34 -19.01 0.31
CA LYS A 202 -10.76 -19.41 -0.99
C LYS A 202 -10.89 -18.42 -2.15
N ASP A 203 -11.47 -17.25 -1.96
CA ASP A 203 -11.40 -16.21 -2.98
C ASP A 203 -9.94 -15.76 -3.18
N PRO A 204 -9.55 -15.41 -4.42
CA PRO A 204 -8.19 -15.01 -4.74
C PRO A 204 -7.86 -13.66 -4.12
N CYS A 205 -6.65 -13.52 -3.58
CA CYS A 205 -6.16 -12.30 -2.95
C CYS A 205 -4.69 -12.03 -3.30
N GLU A 206 -4.34 -10.75 -3.34
CA GLU A 206 -2.97 -10.27 -3.57
C GLU A 206 -2.54 -9.18 -2.56
N PHE A 207 -3.44 -8.77 -1.67
CA PHE A 207 -3.23 -7.74 -0.66
C PHE A 207 -3.72 -8.21 0.72
N ILE A 208 -3.26 -7.54 1.78
CA ILE A 208 -3.53 -7.95 3.16
C ILE A 208 -4.96 -7.66 3.61
N ASN A 209 -5.60 -6.67 3.00
CA ASN A 209 -6.90 -6.12 3.39
C ASN A 209 -8.04 -6.40 2.38
N VAL A 210 -7.88 -7.40 1.50
CA VAL A 210 -8.91 -7.80 0.49
C VAL A 210 -9.61 -9.11 0.85
N CYS A 211 -9.53 -9.52 2.11
CA CYS A 211 -10.23 -10.69 2.65
C CYS A 211 -11.25 -10.23 3.68
N ASP A 212 -12.39 -10.95 3.74
CA ASP A 212 -13.51 -10.61 4.62
C ASP A 212 -13.09 -10.60 6.11
N PRO A 213 -13.85 -9.89 6.98
CA PRO A 213 -13.58 -9.85 8.42
C PRO A 213 -13.32 -11.22 9.06
N GLY A 214 -12.14 -11.38 9.67
CA GLY A 214 -11.68 -12.63 10.29
C GLY A 214 -10.93 -13.59 9.35
N LEU A 215 -10.67 -13.18 8.10
CA LEU A 215 -9.82 -13.87 7.13
C LEU A 215 -8.57 -13.05 6.81
N PHE A 216 -7.53 -13.74 6.33
CA PHE A 216 -6.32 -13.12 5.80
C PHE A 216 -5.91 -13.77 4.47
N CYS A 217 -5.08 -13.05 3.71
CA CYS A 217 -4.53 -13.57 2.46
C CYS A 217 -3.39 -14.54 2.72
N ALA A 218 -3.65 -15.85 2.58
CA ALA A 218 -2.63 -16.90 2.73
C ALA A 218 -2.02 -17.27 1.37
N ASN A 219 -0.76 -17.75 1.40
CA ASN A 219 -0.09 -18.30 0.21
C ASN A 219 -0.91 -19.45 -0.41
N ALA A 220 -0.91 -19.57 -1.74
CA ALA A 220 -1.72 -20.55 -2.45
C ALA A 220 -1.51 -22.02 -2.00
N GLU A 221 -0.28 -22.41 -1.66
CA GLU A 221 0.05 -23.76 -1.19
C GLU A 221 -0.59 -24.08 0.18
N SER A 222 -0.92 -23.05 0.96
CA SER A 222 -1.52 -23.16 2.30
C SER A 222 -3.05 -23.30 2.29
N VAL A 223 -3.72 -23.12 1.14
CA VAL A 223 -5.20 -23.12 1.03
C VAL A 223 -5.68 -24.20 0.04
N PRO A 224 -6.56 -25.15 0.43
CA PRO A 224 -6.91 -26.28 -0.42
C PRO A 224 -7.60 -25.88 -1.73
N GLY A 225 -6.88 -25.97 -2.85
CA GLY A 225 -7.40 -25.67 -4.18
C GLY A 225 -7.34 -24.20 -4.58
N CYS A 226 -6.47 -23.40 -3.96
CA CYS A 226 -6.17 -22.06 -4.45
C CYS A 226 -5.48 -22.12 -5.83
N GLU A 227 -6.01 -21.37 -6.81
CA GLU A 227 -5.46 -21.27 -8.18
C GLU A 227 -4.82 -19.89 -8.48
N ALA A 228 -4.73 -19.01 -7.48
CA ALA A 228 -4.15 -17.66 -7.57
C ALA A 228 -2.78 -17.58 -6.84
N ALA A 229 -2.27 -16.36 -6.61
CA ALA A 229 -1.03 -16.15 -5.84
C ALA A 229 -1.24 -16.39 -4.33
N GLY A 230 -2.33 -15.87 -3.80
CA GLY A 230 -2.87 -16.19 -2.48
C GLY A 230 -4.38 -16.39 -2.52
N CYS A 231 -4.93 -16.97 -1.47
CA CYS A 231 -6.38 -17.06 -1.26
C CYS A 231 -6.75 -16.77 0.20
N CYS A 232 -7.93 -16.20 0.41
CA CYS A 232 -8.42 -15.84 1.73
C CYS A 232 -8.71 -17.08 2.59
N THR A 233 -8.20 -17.10 3.83
CA THR A 233 -8.40 -18.19 4.80
C THR A 233 -8.59 -17.63 6.21
N PRO A 234 -9.39 -18.26 7.09
CA PRO A 234 -9.72 -17.67 8.39
C PRO A 234 -8.58 -17.75 9.40
N PHE A 235 -8.57 -16.78 10.31
CA PHE A 235 -7.91 -16.92 11.61
C PHE A 235 -8.70 -17.91 12.50
N CYS A 236 -8.06 -18.41 13.55
CA CYS A 236 -8.66 -19.35 14.49
C CYS A 236 -8.06 -19.21 15.89
N ASP A 237 -8.82 -19.62 16.93
CA ASP A 237 -8.28 -19.79 18.28
C ASP A 237 -7.59 -21.16 18.40
N ILE A 238 -6.30 -21.20 18.71
CA ILE A 238 -5.55 -22.45 18.89
C ILE A 238 -5.99 -23.27 20.12
N ASN A 239 -6.70 -22.63 21.07
CA ASN A 239 -7.26 -23.26 22.27
C ASN A 239 -8.65 -23.87 22.00
N GLU A 240 -9.39 -23.32 21.04
CA GLU A 240 -10.69 -23.83 20.57
C GLU A 240 -10.67 -24.09 19.03
N PRO A 241 -9.72 -24.90 18.53
CA PRO A 241 -9.38 -24.97 17.11
C PRO A 241 -10.55 -25.49 16.26
N THR A 242 -10.97 -24.67 15.31
CA THR A 242 -12.02 -24.97 14.33
C THR A 242 -11.62 -24.38 12.99
N CYS A 243 -11.49 -25.20 11.94
CA CYS A 243 -11.15 -24.72 10.60
C CYS A 243 -12.09 -25.26 9.51
N PRO A 244 -12.25 -24.55 8.38
CA PRO A 244 -12.85 -25.12 7.19
C PRO A 244 -11.94 -26.20 6.60
N ASP A 245 -12.53 -27.17 5.88
CA ASP A 245 -11.79 -28.20 5.13
C ASP A 245 -10.70 -28.99 5.90
N GLU A 246 -10.89 -29.26 7.20
CA GLU A 246 -9.99 -30.13 7.98
C GLU A 246 -9.78 -31.51 7.32
N GLY A 247 -10.81 -32.03 6.63
CA GLY A 247 -10.73 -33.26 5.84
C GLY A 247 -9.83 -33.20 4.61
N LEU A 248 -9.35 -32.01 4.22
CA LEU A 248 -8.35 -31.76 3.18
C LEU A 248 -6.96 -31.42 3.76
N GLY A 249 -6.79 -31.46 5.09
CA GLY A 249 -5.51 -31.26 5.77
C GLY A 249 -5.31 -29.87 6.40
N VAL A 250 -6.28 -28.96 6.26
CA VAL A 250 -6.29 -27.67 6.95
C VAL A 250 -6.29 -27.90 8.46
N GLN A 251 -5.45 -27.17 9.17
CA GLN A 251 -5.34 -27.20 10.63
C GLN A 251 -5.23 -25.78 11.16
N CYS A 252 -5.70 -25.56 12.38
CA CYS A 252 -5.42 -24.32 13.11
C CYS A 252 -3.97 -24.40 13.62
N VAL A 253 -3.04 -23.73 12.93
CA VAL A 253 -1.64 -23.63 13.36
C VAL A 253 -1.42 -22.32 14.11
N PRO A 254 -0.53 -22.25 15.13
CA PRO A 254 -0.18 -21.00 15.77
C PRO A 254 0.32 -19.97 14.74
N TRP A 255 -0.14 -18.72 14.87
CA TRP A 255 0.31 -17.62 14.02
C TRP A 255 1.78 -17.27 14.29
N TYR A 256 2.14 -17.26 15.57
CA TYR A 256 3.50 -16.98 16.05
C TYR A 256 4.33 -18.27 16.11
N GLY A 257 5.54 -18.20 15.57
CA GLY A 257 6.48 -19.32 15.45
C GLY A 257 7.17 -19.71 16.77
N GLU A 258 7.85 -20.86 16.75
CA GLU A 258 8.64 -21.31 17.91
C GLU A 258 9.78 -20.32 18.21
N GLY A 259 9.70 -19.68 19.38
CA GLY A 259 10.69 -18.69 19.84
C GLY A 259 10.27 -17.24 19.64
N GLU A 260 9.17 -16.98 18.94
CA GLU A 260 8.51 -15.68 18.93
C GLU A 260 7.75 -15.46 20.24
N THR A 261 7.55 -14.20 20.62
CA THR A 261 6.74 -13.82 21.78
C THR A 261 5.51 -13.07 21.26
N PRO A 262 4.32 -13.69 21.28
CA PRO A 262 3.09 -13.01 20.87
C PRO A 262 2.87 -11.73 21.68
N PRO A 263 2.25 -10.68 21.10
CA PRO A 263 1.74 -9.57 21.87
C PRO A 263 0.76 -10.05 22.96
N PRO A 264 0.72 -9.39 24.14
CA PRO A 264 -0.15 -9.81 25.24
C PRO A 264 -1.63 -9.78 24.84
N GLY A 265 -2.32 -10.90 24.99
CA GLY A 265 -3.72 -11.07 24.60
C GLY A 265 -3.91 -11.61 23.18
N LEU A 266 -2.83 -11.88 22.42
CA LEU A 266 -2.89 -12.52 21.10
C LEU A 266 -2.26 -13.93 21.10
N GLU A 267 -1.91 -14.49 22.26
CA GLU A 267 -1.29 -15.82 22.37
C GLU A 267 -2.17 -16.96 21.82
N HIS A 268 -3.47 -16.72 21.62
CA HIS A 268 -4.45 -17.65 21.06
C HIS A 268 -4.54 -17.62 19.53
N VAL A 269 -3.98 -16.61 18.86
CA VAL A 269 -4.18 -16.41 17.42
C VAL A 269 -3.47 -17.50 16.61
N GLY A 270 -4.24 -18.14 15.73
CA GLY A 270 -3.78 -19.11 14.76
C GLY A 270 -4.31 -18.83 13.35
N ALA A 271 -3.78 -19.57 12.39
CA ALA A 271 -4.17 -19.56 10.98
C ALA A 271 -4.78 -20.91 10.58
N CYS A 272 -5.91 -20.90 9.88
CA CYS A 272 -6.44 -22.10 9.22
C CYS A 272 -5.73 -22.32 7.88
N VAL A 273 -4.67 -23.14 7.90
CA VAL A 273 -3.85 -23.45 6.72
C VAL A 273 -3.51 -24.94 6.64
N ILE A 274 -3.12 -25.40 5.46
CA ILE A 274 -2.38 -26.66 5.29
C ILE A 274 -0.96 -26.42 5.86
N PRO A 275 -0.50 -27.17 6.89
CA PRO A 275 0.86 -27.04 7.39
C PRO A 275 1.90 -27.51 6.36
N ALA A 276 3.06 -26.86 6.34
CA ALA A 276 4.20 -27.19 5.47
C ALA A 276 4.98 -28.45 5.90
#